data_AF-A0A3C2C512-F1
#
_entry.id   AF-A0A3C2C512-F1
#
_cell.length_a   1.000
_cell.length_b   1.000
_cell.length_c   1.000
_cell.angle_alpha   90.00
_cell.angle_beta   90.00
_cell.angle_gamma   90.00
#
_symmetry.space_group_name_H-M   'P 1'
#
loop_
_entity.id
_entity.type
_entity.pdbx_description
1 polymer ?
#
loop_
_entity_poly.entity_id
_entity_poly.type
_entity_poly.pdbx_seq_one_letter_code
_entity_poly.pdbx_strand_id
1 'polypeptide(L)'
;MSLPQDFKSLDFLAAAASQQIASGISIKVKNNAEVEAAALGNLATKALGVLQEQGVYALFLFLLSRSGKETAVNNMTKEEYIACKLTVELLNLLKEEELAAPGIAYKEQVTMEEINSSKEEILKHFLQPRGILENLDKLLLIRDLYEQTLIYTRYAAKAREEGK
;
A
#
# COMPACT_ATOMS: atom_id res chain seq x y z
N MET A 1 -26.43 17.01 -10.53
CA MET A 1 -25.77 16.79 -9.23
C MET A 1 -24.37 17.35 -9.38
N SER A 2 -24.07 18.51 -8.79
CA SER A 2 -22.71 19.07 -8.84
C SER A 2 -21.83 18.30 -7.87
N LEU A 3 -20.68 17.82 -8.32
CA LEU A 3 -19.69 17.21 -7.44
C LEU A 3 -19.20 18.28 -6.42
N PRO A 4 -18.90 17.88 -5.17
CA PRO A 4 -18.26 18.78 -4.20
C PRO A 4 -16.95 19.34 -4.76
N GLN A 5 -16.60 20.57 -4.35
CA GLN A 5 -15.38 21.27 -4.83
C GLN A 5 -14.07 20.54 -4.49
N ASP A 6 -14.09 19.63 -3.50
CA ASP A 6 -12.92 18.88 -3.02
C ASP A 6 -12.96 17.38 -3.38
N PHE A 7 -13.83 16.96 -4.31
CA PHE A 7 -13.93 15.55 -4.72
C PHE A 7 -12.62 15.06 -5.36
N LYS A 8 -12.04 13.99 -4.82
CA LYS A 8 -10.87 13.33 -5.42
C LYS A 8 -11.33 12.12 -6.23
N SER A 9 -10.89 12.03 -7.48
CA SER A 9 -11.10 10.80 -8.26
C SER A 9 -10.26 9.66 -7.69
N LEU A 10 -10.69 8.41 -7.93
CA LEU A 10 -9.87 7.23 -7.61
C LEU A 10 -8.50 7.26 -8.28
N ASP A 11 -8.43 7.83 -9.49
CA ASP A 11 -7.18 8.02 -10.22
C ASP A 11 -6.23 8.98 -9.48
N PHE A 12 -6.75 10.10 -8.97
CA PHE A 12 -5.98 11.00 -8.13
C PHE A 12 -5.49 10.31 -6.86
N LEU A 13 -6.37 9.57 -6.16
CA LEU A 13 -6.01 8.83 -4.96
C LEU A 13 -4.88 7.82 -5.23
N ALA A 14 -5.01 7.05 -6.31
CA ALA A 14 -4.00 6.08 -6.74
C ALA A 14 -2.66 6.76 -7.07
N ALA A 15 -2.68 7.85 -7.82
CA ALA A 15 -1.47 8.61 -8.18
C ALA A 15 -0.80 9.22 -6.95
N ALA A 16 -1.58 9.79 -6.04
CA ALA A 16 -1.08 10.38 -4.80
C ALA A 16 -0.41 9.32 -3.90
N ALA A 17 -1.08 8.18 -3.67
CA ALA A 17 -0.51 7.07 -2.90
C ALA A 17 0.75 6.51 -3.58
N SER A 18 0.73 6.34 -4.90
CA SER A 18 1.92 5.92 -5.66
C SER A 18 3.10 6.88 -5.47
N GLN A 19 2.85 8.18 -5.48
CA GLN A 19 3.89 9.18 -5.25
C GLN A 19 4.46 9.11 -3.83
N GLN A 20 3.61 8.85 -2.82
CA GLN A 20 4.07 8.61 -1.45
C GLN A 20 4.89 7.33 -1.34
N ILE A 21 4.51 6.25 -2.03
CA ILE A 21 5.30 5.02 -2.07
C ILE A 21 6.67 5.30 -2.71
N ALA A 22 6.69 5.98 -3.85
CA ALA A 22 7.91 6.29 -4.60
C ALA A 22 8.85 7.26 -3.86
N SER A 23 8.35 8.05 -2.90
CA SER A 23 9.19 8.89 -2.04
C SER A 23 10.13 8.07 -1.14
N GLY A 24 9.89 6.76 -1.02
CA GLY A 24 10.76 5.83 -0.29
C GLY A 24 12.05 5.45 -1.06
N ILE A 25 12.17 5.79 -2.34
CA ILE A 25 13.41 5.58 -3.11
C ILE A 25 14.52 6.46 -2.52
N SER A 26 15.76 5.95 -2.51
CA SER A 26 16.95 6.59 -1.95
C SER A 26 16.93 6.81 -0.43
N ILE A 27 15.89 6.32 0.28
CA ILE A 27 15.92 6.24 1.74
C ILE A 27 17.01 5.25 2.16
N LYS A 28 17.79 5.64 3.17
CA LYS A 28 18.81 4.79 3.78
C LYS A 28 18.19 3.85 4.79
N VAL A 29 18.47 2.57 4.61
CA VAL A 29 18.02 1.48 5.48
C VAL A 29 19.23 0.79 6.12
N LYS A 30 19.09 -0.47 6.55
CA LYS A 30 20.17 -1.26 7.14
C LYS A 30 21.49 -1.15 6.39
N ASN A 31 22.57 -0.96 7.15
CA ASN A 31 23.94 -0.80 6.65
C ASN A 31 24.13 0.40 5.71
N ASN A 32 23.33 1.46 5.86
CA ASN A 32 23.32 2.64 4.99
C ASN A 32 23.05 2.31 3.50
N ALA A 33 22.45 1.15 3.22
CA ALA A 33 22.02 0.81 1.86
C ALA A 33 20.85 1.70 1.45
N GLU A 34 20.82 2.14 0.20
CA GLU A 34 19.72 2.94 -0.34
C GLU A 34 18.67 2.04 -1.00
N VAL A 35 17.39 2.38 -0.80
CA VAL A 35 16.28 1.73 -1.50
C VAL A 35 16.36 2.09 -2.98
N GLU A 36 16.59 1.09 -3.82
CA GLU A 36 16.69 1.26 -5.27
C GLU A 36 15.31 1.27 -5.92
N ALA A 37 15.17 2.07 -6.99
CA ALA A 37 13.97 2.11 -7.81
C ALA A 37 13.61 0.71 -8.35
N ALA A 38 14.60 -0.05 -8.85
CA ALA A 38 14.41 -1.42 -9.31
C ALA A 38 13.84 -2.35 -8.21
N ALA A 39 14.32 -2.23 -6.97
CA ALA A 39 13.81 -3.02 -5.85
C ALA A 39 12.33 -2.71 -5.57
N LEU A 40 11.95 -1.42 -5.58
CA LEU A 40 10.56 -1.00 -5.45
C LEU A 40 9.70 -1.55 -6.59
N GLY A 41 10.13 -1.37 -7.84
CA GLY A 41 9.41 -1.85 -9.02
C GLY A 41 9.19 -3.36 -9.01
N ASN A 42 10.20 -4.14 -8.58
CA ASN A 42 10.12 -5.59 -8.46
C ASN A 42 9.10 -6.03 -7.41
N LEU A 43 9.11 -5.44 -6.21
CA LEU A 43 8.17 -5.82 -5.16
C LEU A 43 6.74 -5.36 -5.49
N ALA A 44 6.56 -4.17 -6.06
CA ALA A 44 5.27 -3.68 -6.54
C ALA A 44 4.69 -4.60 -7.63
N THR A 45 5.52 -5.11 -8.54
CA THR A 45 5.10 -6.07 -9.59
C THR A 45 4.62 -7.39 -8.99
N LYS A 46 5.34 -7.93 -7.99
CA LYS A 46 4.92 -9.15 -7.28
C LYS A 46 3.61 -8.93 -6.52
N ALA A 47 3.49 -7.81 -5.81
CA ALA A 47 2.28 -7.43 -5.09
C ALA A 47 1.08 -7.30 -6.03
N LEU A 48 1.27 -6.66 -7.19
CA LEU A 48 0.24 -6.54 -8.22
C LEU A 48 -0.22 -7.92 -8.72
N GLY A 49 0.71 -8.83 -9.01
CA GLY A 49 0.38 -10.21 -9.41
C GLY A 49 -0.45 -10.93 -8.34
N VAL A 50 -0.05 -10.84 -7.07
CA VAL A 50 -0.83 -11.44 -5.95
C VAL A 50 -2.23 -10.84 -5.86
N LEU A 51 -2.37 -9.52 -5.98
CA LEU A 51 -3.68 -8.86 -5.97
C LEU A 51 -4.58 -9.35 -7.12
N GLN A 52 -4.03 -9.42 -8.34
CA GLN A 52 -4.78 -9.80 -9.54
C GLN A 52 -5.21 -11.28 -9.53
N GLU A 53 -4.35 -12.16 -9.02
CA GLU A 53 -4.60 -13.61 -9.02
C GLU A 53 -5.34 -14.11 -7.76
N GLN A 54 -5.06 -13.52 -6.59
CA GLN A 54 -5.45 -14.06 -5.28
C GLN A 54 -6.27 -13.07 -4.43
N GLY A 55 -6.41 -11.81 -4.86
CA GLY A 55 -7.26 -10.81 -4.22
C GLY A 55 -6.63 -10.05 -3.04
N VAL A 56 -7.44 -9.18 -2.43
CA VAL A 56 -6.99 -8.17 -1.44
C VAL A 56 -6.41 -8.81 -0.17
N TYR A 57 -7.04 -9.84 0.38
CA TYR A 57 -6.54 -10.47 1.60
C TYR A 57 -5.17 -11.13 1.38
N ALA A 58 -5.00 -11.82 0.25
CA ALA A 58 -3.72 -12.44 -0.12
C ALA A 58 -2.62 -11.39 -0.35
N LEU A 59 -2.95 -10.23 -0.93
CA LEU A 59 -2.02 -9.11 -1.07
C LEU A 59 -1.45 -8.68 0.30
N PHE A 60 -2.30 -8.46 1.30
CA PHE A 60 -1.82 -8.06 2.64
C PHE A 60 -1.05 -9.16 3.34
N LEU A 61 -1.49 -10.43 3.23
CA LEU A 61 -0.68 -11.56 3.72
C LEU A 61 0.71 -11.58 3.10
N PHE A 62 0.80 -11.39 1.78
CA PHE A 62 2.06 -11.34 1.07
C PHE A 62 2.94 -10.18 1.56
N LEU A 63 2.42 -8.94 1.59
CA LEU A 63 3.19 -7.77 2.01
C LEU A 63 3.66 -7.89 3.46
N LEU A 64 2.78 -8.31 4.38
CA LEU A 64 3.13 -8.51 5.79
C LEU A 64 4.13 -9.65 5.98
N SER A 65 4.16 -10.65 5.09
CA SER A 65 5.19 -11.70 5.10
C SER A 65 6.55 -11.22 4.57
N ARG A 66 6.59 -10.12 3.82
CA ARG A 66 7.82 -9.47 3.31
C ARG A 66 8.30 -8.34 4.21
N SER A 67 7.44 -7.79 5.07
CA SER A 67 7.75 -6.65 5.94
C SER A 67 8.71 -6.98 7.09
N GLY A 68 9.02 -8.25 7.34
CA GLY A 68 10.00 -8.65 8.34
C GLY A 68 9.54 -8.44 9.78
N LYS A 69 10.44 -8.06 10.69
CA LYS A 69 10.11 -7.82 12.11
C LYS A 69 10.60 -6.48 12.65
N GLU A 70 11.52 -5.83 11.93
CA GLU A 70 12.15 -4.59 12.36
C GLU A 70 11.17 -3.43 12.21
N THR A 71 11.06 -2.55 13.20
CA THR A 71 10.19 -1.36 13.15
C THR A 71 10.96 -0.09 12.81
N ALA A 72 12.25 -0.04 13.13
CA ALA A 72 13.10 1.09 12.81
C ALA A 72 13.65 0.98 11.38
N VAL A 73 13.44 2.01 10.56
CA VAL A 73 13.83 2.06 9.14
C VAL A 73 15.31 1.73 8.91
N ASN A 74 16.19 2.21 9.79
CA ASN A 74 17.63 1.98 9.72
C ASN A 74 18.03 0.51 10.02
N ASN A 75 17.12 -0.33 10.49
CA ASN A 75 17.34 -1.76 10.72
C ASN A 75 16.70 -2.66 9.65
N MET A 76 15.80 -2.10 8.83
CA MET A 76 15.11 -2.84 7.77
C MET A 76 16.03 -3.14 6.59
N THR A 77 15.85 -4.29 5.95
CA THR A 77 16.33 -4.50 4.58
C THR A 77 15.53 -3.64 3.59
N LYS A 78 16.02 -3.51 2.35
CA LYS A 78 15.30 -2.78 1.29
C LYS A 78 13.90 -3.36 1.08
N GLU A 79 13.79 -4.69 1.04
CA GLU A 79 12.51 -5.38 0.82
C GLU A 79 11.55 -5.18 1.99
N GLU A 80 12.02 -5.28 3.24
CA GLU A 80 11.20 -5.04 4.43
C GLU A 80 10.65 -3.60 4.44
N TYR A 81 11.51 -2.62 4.15
CA TYR A 81 11.11 -1.22 4.05
C TYR A 81 10.04 -1.02 2.96
N ILE A 82 10.28 -1.53 1.75
CA ILE A 82 9.32 -1.38 0.65
C ILE A 82 7.99 -2.06 0.99
N ALA A 83 8.02 -3.25 1.59
CA ALA A 83 6.82 -3.97 1.98
C ALA A 83 6.02 -3.21 3.05
N CYS A 84 6.68 -2.66 4.07
CA CYS A 84 6.05 -1.76 5.05
C CYS A 84 5.44 -0.54 4.37
N LYS A 85 6.17 0.11 3.46
CA LYS A 85 5.72 1.33 2.77
C LYS A 85 4.49 1.06 1.91
N LEU A 86 4.51 -0.01 1.11
CA LEU A 86 3.32 -0.45 0.35
C LEU A 86 2.14 -0.70 1.29
N THR A 87 2.34 -1.43 2.38
CA THR A 87 1.27 -1.75 3.34
C THR A 87 0.65 -0.47 3.93
N VAL A 88 1.47 0.46 4.41
CA VAL A 88 1.00 1.73 4.99
C VAL A 88 0.16 2.54 4.01
N GLU A 89 0.68 2.76 2.80
CA GLU A 89 0.02 3.64 1.84
C GLU A 89 -1.28 3.03 1.33
N LEU A 90 -1.33 1.70 1.15
CA LEU A 90 -2.57 1.01 0.80
C LEU A 90 -3.59 1.08 1.94
N LEU A 91 -3.18 0.89 3.21
CA LEU A 91 -4.10 1.04 4.35
C LEU A 91 -4.60 2.49 4.50
N ASN A 92 -3.75 3.48 4.25
CA ASN A 92 -4.13 4.90 4.31
C ASN A 92 -5.06 5.31 3.16
N LEU A 93 -5.20 4.54 2.09
CA LEU A 93 -6.25 4.79 1.09
C LEU A 93 -7.65 4.46 1.66
N LEU A 94 -7.77 3.48 2.56
CA LEU A 94 -9.05 3.00 3.09
C LEU A 94 -9.81 4.03 3.93
N LYS A 95 -9.15 5.11 4.37
CA LYS A 95 -9.76 6.20 5.15
C LYS A 95 -10.25 7.37 4.29
N GLU A 96 -9.99 7.37 2.98
CA GLU A 96 -10.45 8.45 2.10
C GLU A 96 -11.99 8.48 2.08
N GLU A 97 -12.56 9.68 2.06
CA GLU A 97 -14.00 9.91 2.19
C GLU A 97 -14.77 9.23 1.06
N GLU A 98 -14.18 9.15 -0.13
CA GLU A 98 -14.75 8.47 -1.30
C GLU A 98 -14.95 6.96 -1.07
N LEU A 99 -14.18 6.36 -0.15
CA LEU A 99 -14.31 4.95 0.24
C LEU A 99 -15.17 4.75 1.49
N ALA A 100 -15.61 5.83 2.15
CA ALA A 100 -16.31 5.77 3.42
C ALA A 100 -17.47 4.76 3.40
N ALA A 101 -17.39 3.80 4.32
CA ALA A 101 -18.46 2.91 4.75
C ALA A 101 -18.03 2.27 6.08
N PRO A 102 -18.98 1.81 6.91
CA PRO A 102 -18.66 1.09 8.14
C PRO A 102 -17.71 -0.08 7.87
N GLY A 103 -16.65 -0.22 8.67
CA GLY A 103 -15.71 -1.34 8.57
C GLY A 103 -14.69 -1.28 7.42
N ILE A 104 -14.65 -0.19 6.63
CA ILE A 104 -13.65 -0.01 5.57
C ILE A 104 -12.35 0.58 6.10
N ALA A 105 -12.42 1.75 6.72
CA ALA A 105 -11.25 2.42 7.27
C ALA A 105 -10.62 1.58 8.40
N TYR A 106 -9.31 1.40 8.35
CA TYR A 106 -8.58 0.68 9.40
C TYR A 106 -8.30 1.59 10.61
N LYS A 107 -7.62 2.72 10.36
CA LYS A 107 -7.30 3.76 11.33
C LYS A 107 -7.21 5.12 10.63
N GLU A 108 -7.36 6.19 11.38
CA GLU A 108 -7.27 7.58 10.93
C GLU A 108 -5.90 7.89 10.33
N GLN A 109 -4.86 7.28 10.87
CA GLN A 109 -3.52 7.30 10.31
C GLN A 109 -2.78 6.03 10.68
N VAL A 110 -2.18 5.39 9.68
CA VAL A 110 -1.23 4.30 9.86
C VAL A 110 0.16 4.82 9.55
N THR A 111 1.11 4.50 10.41
CA THR A 111 2.52 4.85 10.24
C THR A 111 3.36 3.60 9.94
N MET A 112 4.58 3.82 9.44
CA MET A 112 5.46 2.74 9.00
C MET A 112 5.96 1.89 10.17
N GLU A 113 6.19 2.53 11.30
CA GLU A 113 6.70 1.93 12.53
C GLU A 113 5.69 0.95 13.15
N GLU A 114 4.39 1.13 12.87
CA GLU A 114 3.30 0.33 13.43
C GLU A 114 3.05 -0.99 12.69
N ILE A 115 3.47 -1.11 11.42
CA ILE A 115 3.12 -2.26 10.57
C ILE A 115 3.52 -3.59 11.19
N ASN A 116 4.77 -3.69 11.65
CA ASN A 116 5.29 -4.95 12.17
C ASN A 116 4.77 -5.29 13.58
N SER A 117 4.33 -4.30 14.36
CA SER A 117 3.65 -4.52 15.64
C SER A 117 2.17 -4.86 15.49
N SER A 118 1.52 -4.48 14.39
CA SER A 118 0.07 -4.62 14.18
C SER A 118 -0.32 -5.66 13.10
N LYS A 119 0.58 -6.56 12.68
CA LYS A 119 0.29 -7.51 11.57
C LYS A 119 -1.01 -8.31 11.76
N GLU A 120 -1.19 -8.90 12.94
CA GLU A 120 -2.36 -9.70 13.25
C GLU A 120 -3.63 -8.84 13.27
N GLU A 121 -3.52 -7.62 13.81
CA GLU A 121 -4.60 -6.65 13.86
C GLU A 121 -5.02 -6.20 12.44
N ILE A 122 -4.06 -5.91 11.57
CA ILE A 122 -4.28 -5.57 10.16
C ILE A 122 -5.03 -6.70 9.46
N LEU A 123 -4.60 -7.96 9.63
CA LEU A 123 -5.28 -9.10 9.01
C LEU A 123 -6.70 -9.30 9.55
N LYS A 124 -6.89 -9.16 10.88
CA LYS A 124 -8.21 -9.25 11.51
C LYS A 124 -9.17 -8.15 11.04
N HIS A 125 -8.66 -6.96 10.71
CA HIS A 125 -9.47 -5.87 10.16
C HIS A 125 -10.21 -6.28 8.88
N PHE A 126 -9.55 -7.01 7.97
CA PHE A 126 -10.20 -7.47 6.74
C PHE A 126 -11.27 -8.55 6.99
N LEU A 127 -11.17 -9.29 8.10
CA LEU A 127 -12.08 -10.38 8.46
C LEU A 127 -13.24 -9.94 9.37
N GLN A 128 -13.33 -8.64 9.71
CA GLN A 128 -14.37 -8.18 10.61
C GLN A 128 -15.76 -8.21 9.95
N PRO A 129 -16.84 -8.44 10.73
CA PRO A 129 -18.20 -8.35 10.22
C PRO A 129 -18.48 -6.98 9.60
N ARG A 130 -19.17 -6.97 8.45
CA ARG A 130 -19.43 -5.78 7.62
C ARG A 130 -18.15 -5.09 7.12
N GLY A 131 -17.00 -5.76 7.20
CA GLY A 131 -15.73 -5.27 6.70
C GLY A 131 -15.62 -5.38 5.18
N ILE A 132 -14.42 -5.07 4.67
CA ILE A 132 -14.10 -5.03 3.24
C ILE A 132 -14.48 -6.34 2.54
N LEU A 133 -14.21 -7.50 3.14
CA LEU A 133 -14.42 -8.80 2.50
C LEU A 133 -15.89 -9.24 2.48
N GLU A 134 -16.77 -8.65 3.29
CA GLU A 134 -18.21 -8.92 3.29
C GLU A 134 -19.00 -7.92 2.42
N ASN A 135 -18.35 -6.85 1.93
CA ASN A 135 -18.95 -5.84 1.06
C ASN A 135 -18.36 -5.93 -0.36
N LEU A 136 -19.05 -6.64 -1.26
CA LEU A 136 -18.57 -6.89 -2.62
C LEU A 136 -18.25 -5.62 -3.40
N ASP A 137 -19.13 -4.62 -3.35
CA ASP A 137 -18.94 -3.38 -4.11
C ASP A 137 -17.69 -2.62 -3.65
N LYS A 138 -17.49 -2.53 -2.32
CA LYS A 138 -16.29 -1.92 -1.75
C LYS A 138 -15.05 -2.76 -2.01
N LEU A 139 -15.15 -4.09 -1.96
CA LEU A 139 -14.04 -4.99 -2.27
C LEU A 139 -13.54 -4.78 -3.70
N LEU A 140 -14.46 -4.72 -4.68
CA LEU A 140 -14.11 -4.50 -6.10
C LEU A 140 -13.50 -3.11 -6.30
N LEU A 141 -14.11 -2.08 -5.71
CA LEU A 141 -13.60 -0.70 -5.77
C LEU A 141 -12.18 -0.57 -5.19
N ILE A 142 -11.94 -1.17 -4.03
CA ILE A 142 -10.63 -1.16 -3.35
C ILE A 142 -9.61 -1.96 -4.16
N ARG A 143 -10.01 -3.10 -4.73
CA ARG A 143 -9.15 -3.88 -5.61
C ARG A 143 -8.69 -3.04 -6.79
N ASP A 144 -9.60 -2.36 -7.48
CA ASP A 144 -9.28 -1.53 -8.65
C ASP A 144 -8.37 -0.35 -8.27
N LEU A 145 -8.65 0.29 -7.13
CA LEU A 145 -7.82 1.38 -6.59
C LEU A 145 -6.39 0.90 -6.27
N TYR A 146 -6.24 -0.24 -5.61
CA TYR A 146 -4.94 -0.82 -5.29
C TYR A 146 -4.19 -1.26 -6.55
N GLU A 147 -4.89 -1.85 -7.51
CA GLU A 147 -4.33 -2.22 -8.81
C GLU A 147 -3.75 -0.98 -9.51
N GLN A 148 -4.53 0.09 -9.63
CA GLN A 148 -4.07 1.35 -10.22
C GLN A 148 -2.87 1.95 -9.47
N THR A 149 -2.91 1.93 -8.13
CA THR A 149 -1.82 2.41 -7.27
C THR A 149 -0.52 1.64 -7.53
N LEU A 150 -0.60 0.31 -7.61
CA LEU A 150 0.55 -0.56 -7.84
C LEU A 150 1.09 -0.44 -9.27
N ILE A 151 0.21 -0.26 -10.27
CA ILE A 151 0.60 0.04 -11.65
C ILE A 151 1.39 1.36 -11.71
N TYR A 152 0.86 2.43 -11.13
CA TYR A 152 1.56 3.71 -11.05
C TYR A 152 2.87 3.61 -10.30
N THR A 153 2.92 2.86 -9.21
CA THR A 153 4.14 2.64 -8.43
C THR A 153 5.22 1.94 -9.26
N ARG A 154 4.84 0.95 -10.07
CA ARG A 154 5.75 0.28 -11.00
C ARG A 154 6.30 1.25 -12.05
N TYR A 155 5.47 2.11 -12.62
CA TYR A 155 5.91 3.11 -13.60
C TYR A 155 6.75 4.22 -12.97
N ALA A 156 6.42 4.67 -11.75
CA ALA A 156 7.22 5.63 -11.01
C ALA A 156 8.62 5.08 -10.71
N ALA A 157 8.71 3.82 -10.29
CA ALA A 157 9.99 3.12 -10.12
C ALA A 157 10.78 3.07 -11.43
N LYS A 158 10.14 2.68 -12.55
CA LYS A 158 10.80 2.61 -13.86
C LYS A 158 11.32 3.97 -14.33
N ALA A 159 10.52 5.03 -14.21
CA ALA A 159 10.93 6.39 -14.59
C ALA A 159 12.13 6.88 -13.74
N ARG A 160 12.19 6.50 -12.47
CA ARG A 160 13.33 6.80 -11.57
C ARG A 160 14.57 5.97 -11.86
N GLU A 161 14.43 4.84 -12.54
CA GLU A 161 15.55 3.99 -12.96
C GLU A 161 16.16 4.49 -14.27
N GLU A 162 15.32 4.83 -15.26
CA GLU A 162 15.75 5.34 -16.58
C GLU A 162 16.27 6.79 -16.54
N GLY A 163 15.87 7.58 -15.54
CA GLY A 163 16.32 8.96 -15.35
C GLY A 163 17.62 9.14 -14.54
N LYS A 164 18.33 8.04 -14.22
CA LYS A 164 19.65 8.05 -13.56
C LYS A 164 20.79 8.05 -14.57
#